data_AF-Q84XL6-F1
#
_entry.id   AF-Q84XL6-F1
#
_cell.length_a   1.000
_cell.length_b   1.000
_cell.length_c   1.000
_cell.angle_alpha   90.00
_cell.angle_beta   90.00
_cell.angle_gamma   90.00
#
_symmetry.space_group_name_H-M   'P 1'
#
loop_
_entity.id
_entity.type
_entity.pdbx_description
1 polymer ?
#
loop_
_entity_poly.entity_id
_entity_poly.type
_entity_poly.pdbx_seq_one_letter_code
_entity_poly.pdbx_strand_id
1 'polypeptide(L)'
;NSHEAQCISDIVGTVSSRLSSVITNDNKELIGIGTRLQDLISKLEIGSGGVRMVGIWGVGGGGKTTLASAAYAEIFHRFEAHCLLQNIREESNKHGLEKLQEKFLS
;
A
#
# COMPACT_ATOMS: atom_id res chain seq x y z
N ASN A 1 -0.74 4.13 -34.82
CA ASN A 1 -1.66 4.59 -33.74
C ASN A 1 -1.82 3.55 -32.62
N SER A 2 -2.35 2.34 -32.84
CA SER A 2 -2.53 1.35 -31.75
C SER A 2 -1.22 0.90 -31.08
N HIS A 3 -0.17 0.63 -31.86
CA HIS A 3 1.14 0.20 -31.32
C HIS A 3 1.86 1.33 -30.55
N GLU A 4 1.63 2.57 -30.97
CA GLU A 4 2.23 3.75 -30.35
C GLU A 4 1.57 4.04 -29.01
N ALA A 5 0.24 3.94 -28.93
CA ALA A 5 -0.50 4.05 -27.66
C ALA A 5 -0.08 2.96 -26.65
N GLN A 6 0.10 1.72 -27.10
CA GLN A 6 0.58 0.63 -26.24
C GLN A 6 1.99 0.90 -25.72
N CYS A 7 2.91 1.31 -26.60
CA CYS A 7 4.27 1.66 -26.23
C CYS A 7 4.31 2.80 -25.19
N ILE A 8 3.50 3.84 -25.38
CA ILE A 8 3.38 4.95 -24.43
C ILE A 8 2.84 4.44 -23.08
N SER A 9 1.81 3.60 -23.08
CA SER A 9 1.25 2.99 -21.86
C SER A 9 2.30 2.19 -21.08
N ASP A 10 3.09 1.37 -21.79
CA ASP A 10 4.13 0.53 -21.19
C ASP A 10 5.27 1.40 -20.60
N ILE A 11 5.66 2.46 -21.31
CA ILE A 11 6.66 3.43 -20.83
C ILE A 11 6.14 4.14 -19.57
N VAL A 12 4.91 4.65 -19.60
CA VAL A 12 4.30 5.35 -18.45
C VAL A 12 4.19 4.42 -17.26
N GLY A 13 3.72 3.19 -17.44
CA GLY A 13 3.64 2.19 -16.37
C GLY A 13 5.02 1.88 -15.76
N THR A 14 6.03 1.72 -16.60
CA THR A 14 7.41 1.45 -16.17
C THR A 14 8.01 2.62 -15.38
N VAL A 15 7.84 3.85 -15.87
CA VAL A 15 8.36 5.05 -15.20
C VAL A 15 7.65 5.28 -13.86
N SER A 16 6.33 5.15 -13.82
CA SER A 16 5.54 5.27 -12.59
C SER A 16 5.97 4.26 -11.53
N SER A 17 6.10 2.98 -11.91
CA SER A 17 6.57 1.93 -10.99
C SER A 17 7.97 2.24 -10.41
N ARG A 18 8.90 2.72 -11.24
CA ARG A 18 10.25 3.09 -10.78
C ARG A 18 10.22 4.28 -9.83
N LEU A 19 9.43 5.31 -10.11
CA LEU A 19 9.29 6.48 -9.24
C LEU A 19 8.69 6.11 -7.88
N SER A 20 7.66 5.25 -7.87
CA SER A 20 7.09 4.71 -6.64
C SER A 20 8.14 3.98 -5.80
N SER A 21 8.99 3.16 -6.42
CA SER A 21 10.07 2.43 -5.74
C SER A 21 11.17 3.33 -5.16
N VAL A 22 11.41 4.52 -5.73
CA VAL A 22 12.38 5.47 -5.16
C VAL A 22 11.84 6.12 -3.89
N ILE A 23 10.53 6.40 -3.86
CA ILE A 23 9.85 7.01 -2.71
C ILE A 23 9.76 6.02 -1.52
N THR A 24 9.70 4.72 -1.79
CA THR A 24 9.58 3.68 -0.74
C THR A 24 10.90 3.38 0.01
N ASN A 25 12.01 3.97 -0.42
CA ASN A 25 13.35 3.70 0.07
C ASN A 25 13.60 4.20 1.51
N ASP A 26 12.69 4.98 2.10
CA ASP A 26 12.72 5.40 3.51
C ASP A 26 12.62 4.22 4.50
N ASN A 27 12.18 3.05 4.04
CA ASN A 27 12.14 1.83 4.86
C ASN A 27 13.51 1.19 5.13
N LYS A 28 14.61 1.67 4.50
CA LYS A 28 15.96 1.10 4.68
C LYS A 28 16.49 1.19 6.11
N GLU A 29 15.96 2.09 6.94
CA GLU A 29 16.40 2.24 8.33
C GLU A 29 15.74 1.24 9.30
N LEU A 30 14.74 0.47 8.85
CA LEU A 30 13.95 -0.40 9.72
C LEU A 30 14.49 -1.83 9.74
N ILE A 31 15.47 -2.08 10.63
CA ILE A 31 16.06 -3.41 10.84
C ILE A 31 14.98 -4.41 11.25
N GLY A 32 14.93 -5.56 10.57
CA GLY A 32 14.01 -6.67 10.90
C GLY A 32 12.61 -6.57 10.31
N ILE A 33 12.27 -5.49 9.59
CA ILE A 33 10.98 -5.40 8.87
C ILE A 33 11.01 -6.22 7.58
N GLY A 34 12.14 -6.30 6.88
CA GLY A 34 12.23 -6.95 5.56
C GLY A 34 11.66 -8.37 5.52
N THR A 35 12.01 -9.23 6.48
CA THR A 35 11.51 -10.62 6.51
C THR A 35 10.01 -10.69 6.77
N ARG A 36 9.51 -9.90 7.73
CA ARG A 36 8.07 -9.82 8.07
C ARG A 36 7.26 -9.24 6.92
N LEU A 37 7.83 -8.29 6.19
CA LEU A 37 7.23 -7.66 5.02
C LEU A 37 7.07 -8.68 3.88
N GLN A 38 8.12 -9.44 3.58
CA GLN A 38 8.06 -10.48 2.55
C GLN A 38 7.07 -11.59 2.91
N ASP A 39 7.05 -12.04 4.18
CA ASP A 39 6.05 -13.00 4.67
C ASP A 39 4.62 -12.45 4.49
N LEU A 40 4.38 -11.19 4.88
CA LEU A 40 3.07 -10.55 4.70
C LEU A 40 2.67 -10.49 3.23
N ILE A 41 3.54 -10.00 2.33
CA ILE A 41 3.25 -9.86 0.90
C ILE A 41 2.94 -11.22 0.26
N SER A 42 3.67 -12.28 0.62
CA SER A 42 3.42 -13.63 0.10
C SER A 42 2.02 -14.15 0.47
N LYS A 43 1.53 -13.83 1.68
CA LYS A 43 0.18 -14.21 2.16
C LYS A 43 -0.95 -13.39 1.54
N LEU A 44 -0.65 -12.25 0.92
CA LEU A 44 -1.66 -11.45 0.24
C LEU A 44 -2.15 -12.12 -1.06
N GLU A 45 -1.36 -13.04 -1.64
CA GLU A 45 -1.69 -13.74 -2.89
C GLU A 45 -2.18 -12.77 -3.98
N ILE A 46 -1.46 -11.66 -4.17
CA ILE A 46 -1.83 -10.58 -5.09
C ILE A 46 -1.97 -11.15 -6.51
N GLY A 47 -3.15 -10.97 -7.11
CA GLY A 47 -3.48 -11.48 -8.44
C GLY A 47 -4.29 -12.79 -8.45
N SER A 48 -4.55 -13.40 -7.29
CA SER A 48 -5.41 -14.60 -7.17
C SER A 48 -6.90 -14.34 -7.46
N GLY A 49 -7.31 -13.07 -7.53
CA GLY A 49 -8.71 -12.66 -7.73
C GLY A 49 -9.51 -12.61 -6.42
N GLY A 50 -10.67 -11.95 -6.46
CA GLY A 50 -11.55 -11.78 -5.29
C GLY A 50 -11.10 -10.71 -4.29
N VAL A 51 -11.78 -10.67 -3.14
CA VAL A 51 -11.52 -9.71 -2.05
C VAL A 51 -10.86 -10.42 -0.88
N ARG A 52 -9.77 -9.86 -0.35
CA ARG A 52 -9.03 -10.41 0.80
C ARG A 52 -8.88 -9.35 1.88
N MET A 53 -9.17 -9.73 3.13
CA MET A 53 -8.95 -8.89 4.31
C MET A 53 -7.90 -9.55 5.21
N VAL A 54 -6.89 -8.79 5.66
CA VAL A 54 -5.80 -9.28 6.49
C VAL A 54 -5.65 -8.39 7.72
N GLY A 55 -5.56 -9.02 8.90
CA GLY A 55 -5.31 -8.33 10.17
C GLY A 55 -3.89 -8.58 10.68
N ILE A 56 -3.23 -7.53 11.18
CA ILE A 56 -1.93 -7.62 11.86
C ILE A 56 -2.16 -7.37 13.35
N TRP A 57 -1.91 -8.39 14.18
CA TRP A 57 -2.11 -8.32 15.64
C TRP A 57 -0.82 -8.56 16.44
N GLY A 58 -0.88 -8.39 17.75
CA GLY A 58 0.25 -8.61 18.66
C GLY A 58 0.45 -7.48 19.67
N VAL A 59 1.47 -7.61 20.51
CA VAL A 59 1.78 -6.69 21.62
C VAL A 59 2.00 -5.24 21.16
N GLY A 60 1.81 -4.30 22.09
CA GLY A 60 2.12 -2.88 21.88
C GLY A 60 3.59 -2.67 21.51
N GLY A 61 3.89 -1.65 20.70
CA GLY A 61 5.27 -1.33 20.29
C GLY A 61 5.89 -2.26 19.22
N GLY A 62 5.25 -3.37 18.84
CA GLY A 62 5.82 -4.34 17.87
C GLY A 62 5.86 -3.90 16.39
N GLY A 63 5.63 -2.61 16.09
CA GLY A 63 5.71 -2.06 14.73
C GLY A 63 4.61 -2.53 13.77
N LYS A 64 3.42 -2.89 14.25
CA LYS A 64 2.31 -3.40 13.42
C LYS A 64 1.86 -2.39 12.35
N THR A 65 1.58 -1.16 12.78
CA THR A 65 1.23 -0.06 11.87
C THR A 65 2.37 0.23 10.89
N THR A 66 3.62 0.18 11.36
CA THR A 66 4.81 0.35 10.51
C THR A 66 4.90 -0.74 9.43
N LEU A 67 4.67 -2.01 9.78
CA LEU A 67 4.64 -3.12 8.83
C LEU A 67 3.52 -2.97 7.80
N ALA A 68 2.32 -2.54 8.22
CA ALA A 68 1.21 -2.27 7.31
C ALA A 68 1.53 -1.13 6.33
N SER A 69 2.11 -0.03 6.82
CA SER A 69 2.54 1.10 5.99
C SER A 69 3.64 0.70 5.00
N ALA A 70 4.63 -0.09 5.44
CA ALA A 70 5.70 -0.59 4.58
C ALA A 70 5.15 -1.53 3.49
N ALA A 71 4.20 -2.41 3.83
CA ALA A 71 3.52 -3.26 2.86
C ALA A 71 2.74 -2.46 1.84
N TYR A 72 1.98 -1.44 2.27
CA TYR A 72 1.28 -0.53 1.37
C TYR A 72 2.28 0.13 0.40
N ALA A 73 3.34 0.73 0.93
CA ALA A 73 4.37 1.40 0.15
C ALA A 73 4.98 0.47 -0.92
N GLU A 74 5.23 -0.80 -0.56
CA GLU A 74 5.80 -1.78 -1.48
C GLU A 74 4.83 -2.21 -2.60
N ILE A 75 3.52 -2.31 -2.33
CA ILE A 75 2.59 -2.97 -3.26
C ILE A 75 1.56 -2.04 -3.91
N PHE A 76 1.37 -0.80 -3.45
CA PHE A 76 0.27 0.07 -3.92
C PHE A 76 0.27 0.25 -5.43
N HIS A 77 1.46 0.36 -6.04
CA HIS A 77 1.65 0.57 -7.48
C HIS A 77 1.17 -0.62 -8.34
N ARG A 78 0.84 -1.76 -7.73
CA ARG A 78 0.29 -2.95 -8.40
C ARG A 78 -1.23 -2.92 -8.50
N PHE A 79 -1.88 -1.89 -7.96
CA PHE A 79 -3.33 -1.72 -7.94
C PHE A 79 -3.73 -0.46 -8.71
N GLU A 80 -4.83 -0.54 -9.45
CA GLU A 80 -5.38 0.59 -10.21
C GLU A 80 -5.87 1.72 -9.28
N ALA A 81 -6.48 1.34 -8.15
CA ALA A 81 -6.90 2.25 -7.10
C ALA A 81 -6.37 1.76 -5.75
N HIS A 82 -5.91 2.70 -4.93
CA HIS A 82 -5.35 2.42 -3.61
C HIS A 82 -5.61 3.57 -2.64
N CYS A 83 -5.85 3.27 -1.38
CA CYS A 83 -6.00 4.29 -0.34
C CYS A 83 -5.38 3.80 0.97
N LEU A 84 -4.67 4.70 1.66
CA LEU A 84 -4.18 4.48 3.01
C LEU A 84 -4.92 5.37 4.01
N LEU A 85 -5.73 4.75 4.84
CA LEU A 85 -6.40 5.39 5.96
C LEU A 85 -5.60 5.17 7.24
N GLN A 86 -5.06 6.25 7.81
CA GLN A 86 -4.31 6.25 9.07
C GLN A 86 -5.12 6.93 10.16
N ASN A 87 -4.79 6.63 11.43
CA ASN A 87 -5.39 7.27 12.61
C ASN A 87 -6.92 7.25 12.58
N ILE A 88 -7.51 6.14 12.12
CA ILE A 88 -8.97 6.00 11.91
C ILE A 88 -9.74 6.38 13.17
N ARG A 89 -9.26 5.96 14.35
CA ARG A 89 -9.91 6.27 15.63
C ARG A 89 -9.90 7.76 15.91
N GLU A 90 -8.76 8.42 15.75
CA GLU A 90 -8.60 9.84 16.00
C GLU A 90 -9.40 10.67 14.99
N GLU A 91 -9.33 10.33 13.71
CA GLU A 91 -10.01 11.06 12.64
C GLU A 91 -11.52 10.90 12.68
N SER A 92 -12.03 9.70 12.96
CA SER A 92 -13.46 9.48 13.14
C SER A 92 -14.02 10.23 14.34
N ASN A 93 -13.26 10.33 15.43
CA ASN A 93 -13.68 11.09 16.61
C ASN A 93 -13.68 12.62 16.36
N LYS A 94 -12.79 13.13 15.52
CA LYS A 94 -12.69 14.57 15.22
C LYS A 94 -13.66 15.03 14.13
N HIS A 95 -13.79 14.25 13.07
CA HIS A 95 -14.42 14.66 11.81
C HIS A 95 -15.58 13.75 11.38
N GLY A 96 -15.88 12.70 12.14
CA GLY A 96 -16.87 11.69 11.77
C GLY A 96 -16.35 10.66 10.77
N LEU A 97 -17.12 9.58 10.58
CA LEU A 97 -16.78 8.54 9.60
C LEU A 97 -16.96 9.01 8.15
N GLU A 98 -17.84 9.99 7.92
CA GLU A 98 -18.11 10.58 6.60
C GLU A 98 -16.82 11.11 5.96
N LYS A 99 -15.97 11.80 6.74
CA LYS A 99 -14.69 12.32 6.25
C LYS A 99 -13.71 11.23 5.81
N LEU A 100 -13.68 10.11 6.54
CA LEU A 100 -12.85 8.96 6.18
C LEU A 100 -13.38 8.24 4.95
N GLN A 101 -14.70 8.17 4.79
CA GLN A 101 -15.35 7.61 3.61
C GLN A 101 -15.07 8.47 2.37
N GLU A 102 -15.16 9.80 2.46
CA GLU A 102 -14.76 10.71 1.38
C GLU A 102 -13.32 10.44 0.95
N LYS A 103 -12.37 10.34 1.90
CA LYS A 103 -10.97 10.03 1.61
C LYS A 103 -10.77 8.66 0.96
N PHE A 104 -11.60 7.69 1.29
CA PHE A 104 -11.55 6.35 0.70
C PHE A 104 -12.07 6.32 -0.74
N LEU A 105 -13.04 7.16 -1.06
CA LEU A 105 -13.71 7.22 -2.36
C LEU A 105 -13.12 8.28 -3.33
N SER A 106 -12.17 9.10 -2.86
CA SER A 106 -11.47 10.10 -3.67
C SER A 106 -10.41 9.48 -4.56
#